data_AF-A0A524CMI1-F1
#
_entry.id   AF-A0A524CMI1-F1
#
_cell.length_a   1.000
_cell.length_b   1.000
_cell.length_c   1.000
_cell.angle_alpha   90.00
_cell.angle_beta   90.00
_cell.angle_gamma   90.00
#
_symmetry.space_group_name_H-M   'P 1'
#
loop_
_entity.id
_entity.type
_entity.pdbx_description
1 polymer ?
#
loop_
_entity_poly.entity_id
_entity_poly.type
_entity_poly.pdbx_seq_one_letter_code
_entity_poly.pdbx_strand_id
1 'polypeptide(L)'
;MHEFTVVSQIFRKCLQVAKMNNADSITEINLEVGDFALIVESYAQKAFDVLKKDTIAKNAVLNIKRTPGVIHCNSCGQNSEIWFDLEKEKAAKEGRLEEYEQYEKEVTKESILLGNPNLGTNLFHCRKCNSSNTTLIEGKGIIIRDIRI
;
A
#
# COMPACT_ATOMS: atom_id res chain seq x y z
N MET A 1 4.83 0.59 -15.86
CA MET A 1 5.00 1.46 -14.68
C MET A 1 4.10 0.90 -13.59
N HIS A 2 4.67 0.49 -12.45
CA HIS A 2 3.98 -0.27 -11.40
C HIS A 2 2.77 0.50 -10.83
N GLU A 3 2.97 1.76 -10.47
CA GLU A 3 1.96 2.65 -9.88
C GLU A 3 0.83 2.95 -10.86
N PHE A 4 1.14 3.14 -12.16
CA PHE A 4 0.13 3.37 -13.17
C PHE A 4 -0.85 2.19 -13.27
N THR A 5 -0.34 0.95 -13.26
CA THR A 5 -1.19 -0.25 -13.29
C THR A 5 -2.08 -0.33 -12.05
N VAL A 6 -1.53 -0.06 -10.86
CA VAL A 6 -2.27 -0.08 -9.59
C VAL A 6 -3.37 0.98 -9.58
N VAL A 7 -3.02 2.24 -9.86
CA VAL A 7 -3.97 3.37 -9.87
C VAL A 7 -5.03 3.19 -10.96
N SER A 8 -4.66 2.66 -12.14
CA SER A 8 -5.62 2.37 -13.21
C SER A 8 -6.70 1.37 -12.78
N GLN A 9 -6.32 0.30 -12.08
CA GLN A 9 -7.28 -0.69 -11.59
C GLN A 9 -8.20 -0.12 -10.51
N ILE A 10 -7.66 0.67 -9.57
CA ILE A 10 -8.44 1.39 -8.56
C ILE A 10 -9.43 2.35 -9.24
N PHE A 11 -8.93 3.16 -10.18
CA PHE A 11 -9.71 4.16 -10.89
C PHE A 11 -10.87 3.53 -11.68
N ARG A 12 -10.63 2.39 -12.35
CA ARG A 12 -11.69 1.63 -13.04
C ARG A 12 -12.78 1.16 -12.09
N LYS A 13 -12.43 0.71 -10.88
CA LYS A 13 -13.41 0.35 -9.85
C LYS A 13 -14.21 1.57 -9.39
N CYS A 14 -13.55 2.72 -9.19
CA CYS A 14 -14.24 3.96 -8.84
C CYS A 14 -15.25 4.39 -9.91
N LEU A 15 -14.88 4.34 -11.19
CA LEU A 15 -15.80 4.62 -12.30
C LEU A 15 -16.98 3.64 -12.34
N GLN A 16 -16.76 2.36 -12.04
CA GLN A 16 -17.82 1.37 -11.97
C GLN A 16 -18.83 1.70 -10.85
N VAL A 17 -18.34 2.05 -9.65
CA VAL A 17 -19.18 2.45 -8.52
C VAL A 17 -19.96 3.72 -8.84
N ALA A 18 -19.32 4.73 -9.43
CA ALA A 18 -19.97 5.96 -9.85
C ALA A 18 -21.09 5.70 -10.87
N LYS A 19 -20.82 4.85 -11.87
CA LYS A 19 -21.83 4.42 -12.85
C LYS A 19 -23.02 3.71 -12.20
N MET A 20 -22.77 2.82 -11.23
CA MET A 20 -23.85 2.10 -10.52
C MET A 20 -24.75 3.04 -9.70
N ASN A 21 -24.23 4.20 -9.30
CA ASN A 21 -24.98 5.22 -8.57
C ASN A 21 -25.54 6.34 -9.47
N ASN A 22 -25.44 6.21 -10.79
CA ASN A 22 -25.82 7.25 -11.76
C ASN A 22 -25.17 8.61 -11.48
N ALA A 23 -23.91 8.60 -11.06
CA ALA A 23 -23.16 9.81 -10.78
C ALA A 23 -22.75 10.54 -12.06
N ASP A 24 -22.95 11.86 -12.08
CA ASP A 24 -22.48 12.73 -13.16
C ASP A 24 -21.02 13.15 -12.98
N SER A 25 -20.49 13.05 -11.76
CA SER A 25 -19.11 13.43 -11.43
C SER A 25 -18.49 12.55 -10.35
N ILE A 26 -17.16 12.56 -10.27
CA ILE A 26 -16.41 12.15 -9.07
C ILE A 26 -15.63 13.39 -8.62
N THR A 27 -15.73 13.76 -7.35
CA THR A 27 -15.04 14.91 -6.76
C THR A 27 -13.85 14.51 -5.92
N GLU A 28 -13.90 13.35 -5.25
CA GLU A 28 -12.80 12.86 -4.42
C GLU A 28 -12.71 11.32 -4.46
N ILE A 29 -11.48 10.82 -4.44
CA ILE A 29 -11.16 9.42 -4.19
C ILE A 29 -10.21 9.38 -3.00
N ASN A 30 -10.64 8.75 -1.91
CA ASN A 30 -9.89 8.68 -0.68
C ASN A 30 -9.31 7.27 -0.52
N LEU A 31 -7.98 7.16 -0.56
CA LEU A 31 -7.24 5.91 -0.42
C LEU A 31 -6.54 5.85 0.93
N GLU A 32 -6.55 4.68 1.55
CA GLU A 32 -5.55 4.31 2.53
C GLU A 32 -4.53 3.37 1.90
N VAL A 33 -3.26 3.76 2.00
CA VAL A 33 -2.14 3.06 1.40
C VAL A 33 -1.24 2.58 2.53
N GLY A 34 -1.12 1.27 2.67
CA GLY A 34 -0.21 0.68 3.64
C GLY A 34 1.24 0.98 3.27
N ASP A 35 2.07 1.25 4.27
CA ASP A 35 3.46 1.64 4.05
C ASP A 35 4.26 0.57 3.29
N PHE A 36 3.95 -0.70 3.54
CA PHE A 36 4.57 -1.88 2.96
C PHE A 36 4.06 -2.24 1.55
N ALA A 37 3.10 -1.48 1.03
CA ALA A 37 2.72 -1.51 -0.39
C ALA A 37 3.74 -0.74 -1.27
N LEU A 38 4.66 0.02 -0.66
CA LEU A 38 5.74 0.76 -1.33
C LEU A 38 5.29 1.66 -2.48
N ILE A 39 4.05 2.14 -2.45
CA ILE A 39 3.54 3.09 -3.44
C ILE A 39 4.18 4.45 -3.22
N VAL A 40 4.84 4.95 -4.26
CA VAL A 40 5.33 6.31 -4.29
C VAL A 40 4.17 7.25 -4.62
N GLU A 41 3.74 8.03 -3.64
CA GLU A 41 2.56 8.91 -3.75
C GLU A 41 2.64 9.86 -4.96
N SER A 42 3.80 10.47 -5.21
CA SER A 42 3.97 11.39 -6.33
C SER A 42 3.78 10.73 -7.70
N TYR A 43 4.11 9.44 -7.85
CA TYR A 43 3.86 8.68 -9.06
C TYR A 43 2.40 8.22 -9.16
N ALA A 44 1.78 7.87 -8.03
CA ALA A 44 0.36 7.57 -7.98
C ALA A 44 -0.50 8.79 -8.39
N GLN A 45 -0.16 9.99 -7.90
CA GLN A 45 -0.81 11.24 -8.29
C GLN A 45 -0.68 11.53 -9.79
N LYS A 46 0.54 11.42 -10.34
CA LYS A 46 0.76 11.59 -11.79
C LYS A 46 -0.02 10.59 -12.63
N ALA A 47 -0.07 9.32 -12.21
CA ALA A 47 -0.87 8.31 -12.89
C ALA A 47 -2.36 8.68 -12.85
N PHE A 48 -2.87 9.10 -11.70
CA PHE A 48 -4.25 9.54 -11.53
C PHE A 48 -4.58 10.75 -12.41
N ASP A 49 -3.71 11.75 -12.46
CA ASP A 49 -3.87 12.95 -13.30
C ASP A 49 -3.94 12.62 -14.79
N VAL A 50 -3.24 11.57 -15.23
CA VAL A 50 -3.37 11.08 -16.61
C VAL A 50 -4.70 10.35 -16.81
N LEU A 51 -5.07 9.49 -15.88
CA LEU A 51 -6.26 8.63 -15.98
C LEU A 51 -7.58 9.40 -15.87
N LYS A 52 -7.64 10.46 -15.07
CA LYS A 52 -8.85 11.23 -14.81
C LYS A 52 -9.28 12.12 -15.99
N LYS A 53 -8.35 12.42 -16.92
CA LYS A 53 -8.63 13.24 -18.10
C LYS A 53 -9.72 12.59 -18.95
N ASP A 54 -10.60 13.42 -19.49
CA ASP A 54 -11.71 12.99 -20.35
C ASP A 54 -12.66 11.98 -19.70
N THR A 55 -12.79 12.01 -18.37
CA THR A 55 -13.75 11.21 -17.59
C THR A 55 -14.62 12.08 -16.69
N ILE A 56 -15.64 11.48 -16.05
CA ILE A 56 -16.44 12.12 -14.99
C ILE A 56 -15.62 12.54 -13.76
N ALA A 57 -14.38 12.03 -13.64
CA ALA A 57 -13.44 12.37 -12.58
C ALA A 57 -12.45 13.48 -12.95
N LYS A 58 -12.62 14.19 -14.08
CA LYS A 58 -11.67 15.22 -14.56
C LYS A 58 -11.28 16.27 -13.51
N ASN A 59 -12.18 16.57 -12.58
CA ASN A 59 -11.96 17.53 -11.49
C ASN A 59 -11.71 16.87 -10.12
N ALA A 60 -11.68 15.53 -10.07
CA ALA A 60 -11.52 14.78 -8.83
C ALA A 60 -10.15 15.00 -8.19
N VAL A 61 -10.08 14.95 -6.87
CA VAL A 61 -8.81 14.90 -6.13
C VAL A 61 -8.57 13.47 -5.64
N LEU A 62 -7.32 13.01 -5.73
CA LEU A 62 -6.90 11.77 -5.11
C LEU A 62 -6.23 12.10 -3.77
N ASN A 63 -6.84 11.67 -2.67
CA ASN A 63 -6.26 11.81 -1.34
C ASN A 63 -5.68 10.46 -0.92
N ILE A 64 -4.42 10.47 -0.49
CA ILE A 64 -3.73 9.27 0.00
C ILE A 64 -3.39 9.49 1.47
N LYS A 65 -3.89 8.59 2.32
CA LYS A 65 -3.49 8.51 3.73
C LYS A 65 -2.62 7.29 3.91
N ARG A 66 -1.38 7.50 4.35
CA ARG A 66 -0.45 6.39 4.61
C ARG A 66 -0.73 5.76 5.98
N THR A 67 -0.69 4.43 6.04
CA THR A 67 -0.92 3.67 7.29
C THR A 67 0.26 2.76 7.60
N PRO A 68 0.58 2.55 8.90
CA PRO A 68 1.69 1.67 9.29
C PRO A 68 1.40 0.22 8.91
N GLY A 69 2.47 -0.59 8.91
CA GLY A 69 2.32 -2.03 8.98
C GLY A 69 2.11 -2.48 10.42
N VAL A 70 1.38 -3.58 10.59
CA VAL A 70 1.25 -4.26 11.89
C VAL A 70 1.88 -5.62 11.77
N ILE A 71 2.88 -5.90 12.60
CA ILE A 71 3.45 -7.23 12.74
C ILE A 71 2.82 -7.94 13.93
N HIS A 72 2.46 -9.21 13.72
CA HIS A 72 2.07 -10.13 14.76
C HIS A 72 3.26 -11.05 15.07
N CYS A 73 3.67 -11.13 16.34
CA CYS A 73 4.71 -12.07 16.76
C CYS A 73 4.11 -13.43 17.14
N ASN A 74 4.41 -14.46 16.37
CA ASN A 74 3.93 -15.82 16.63
C ASN A 74 4.60 -16.46 17.86
N SER A 75 5.70 -15.89 18.38
CA SER A 75 6.38 -16.38 19.58
C SER A 75 5.81 -15.84 20.89
N CYS A 76 5.31 -14.61 20.94
CA CYS A 76 4.83 -13.99 22.18
C CYS A 76 3.43 -13.37 22.09
N GLY A 77 2.78 -13.43 20.92
CA GLY A 77 1.45 -12.90 20.66
C GLY A 77 1.35 -11.38 20.54
N GLN A 78 2.47 -10.65 20.68
CA GLN A 78 2.46 -9.19 20.66
C GLN A 78 2.28 -8.66 19.23
N ASN A 79 1.40 -7.66 19.09
CA ASN A 79 1.30 -6.84 17.89
C ASN A 79 2.16 -5.58 18.03
N SER A 80 2.76 -5.12 16.94
CA SER A 80 3.55 -3.88 16.91
C SER A 80 3.37 -3.16 15.59
N GLU A 81 3.21 -1.85 15.66
CA GLU A 81 3.25 -0.99 14.49
C GLU A 81 4.70 -0.78 14.03
N ILE A 82 4.89 -0.82 12.71
CA ILE A 82 6.16 -0.61 12.05
C ILE A 82 5.99 0.25 10.79
N TRP A 83 7.05 0.96 10.42
CA TRP A 83 7.16 1.73 9.19
C TRP A 83 8.36 1.22 8.42
N PHE A 84 8.22 1.03 7.11
CA PHE A 84 9.19 0.38 6.25
C PHE A 84 10.55 1.09 6.26
N ASP A 85 10.56 2.42 6.11
CA ASP A 85 11.81 3.19 6.09
C ASP A 85 12.57 3.08 7.42
N LEU A 86 11.85 3.10 8.55
CA LEU A 86 12.45 2.93 9.89
C LEU A 86 13.04 1.53 10.07
N GLU A 87 12.35 0.50 9.57
CA GLU A 87 12.84 -0.87 9.65
C GLU A 87 14.02 -1.12 8.71
N LYS A 88 13.99 -0.53 7.51
CA LYS A 88 15.09 -0.59 6.55
C LYS A 88 16.35 0.09 7.10
N GLU A 89 16.20 1.23 7.76
CA GLU A 89 17.33 1.93 8.38
C GLU A 89 17.95 1.11 9.54
N LYS A 90 17.12 0.45 10.35
CA LYS A 90 17.61 -0.47 11.40
C LYS A 90 18.32 -1.67 10.79
N ALA A 91 17.73 -2.31 9.79
CA ALA A 91 18.32 -3.44 9.09
C ALA A 91 19.67 -3.08 8.47
N ALA A 92 19.83 -1.88 7.92
CA ALA A 92 21.12 -1.40 7.41
C ALA A 92 22.20 -1.36 8.50
N LYS A 93 21.85 -0.91 9.71
CA LYS A 93 22.77 -0.88 10.87
C LYS A 93 23.11 -2.28 11.39
N GLU A 94 22.23 -3.25 11.16
CA GLU A 94 22.38 -4.66 11.57
C GLU A 94 23.01 -5.56 10.49
N GLY A 95 23.35 -5.01 9.31
CA GLY A 95 23.91 -5.79 8.20
C GLY A 95 22.88 -6.66 7.45
N ARG A 96 21.60 -6.31 7.51
CA ARG A 96 20.46 -7.07 6.95
C ARG A 96 19.73 -6.34 5.82
N LEU A 97 20.38 -5.34 5.21
CA LEU A 97 19.75 -4.50 4.18
C LEU A 97 19.27 -5.31 2.96
N GLU A 98 19.99 -6.35 2.57
CA GLU A 98 19.67 -7.20 1.41
C GLU A 98 18.26 -7.82 1.50
N GLU A 99 17.82 -8.22 2.70
CA GLU A 99 16.49 -8.80 2.91
C GLU A 99 15.38 -7.78 2.58
N TYR A 100 15.60 -6.50 2.88
CA TYR A 100 14.65 -5.41 2.63
C TYR A 100 14.65 -5.00 1.16
N GLU A 101 15.81 -4.95 0.51
CA GLU A 101 15.88 -4.71 -0.93
C GLU A 101 15.19 -5.81 -1.74
N GLN A 102 15.27 -7.05 -1.26
CA GLN A 102 14.54 -8.17 -1.86
C GLN A 102 13.03 -7.98 -1.71
N TYR A 103 12.57 -7.57 -0.53
CA TYR A 103 11.16 -7.22 -0.31
C TYR A 103 10.67 -6.15 -1.31
N GLU A 104 11.43 -5.06 -1.51
CA GLU A 104 11.09 -4.01 -2.49
C GLU A 104 10.97 -4.55 -3.92
N LYS A 105 11.90 -5.42 -4.32
CA LYS A 105 11.88 -6.08 -5.63
C LYS A 105 10.68 -7.00 -5.79
N GLU A 106 10.25 -7.69 -4.74
CA GLU A 106 9.08 -8.57 -4.79
C GLU A 106 7.77 -7.78 -4.89
N VAL A 107 7.60 -6.75 -4.07
CA VAL A 107 6.42 -5.85 -4.11
C VAL A 107 6.25 -5.23 -5.50
N THR A 108 7.35 -4.79 -6.12
CA THR A 108 7.29 -4.13 -7.44
C THR A 108 7.00 -5.11 -8.59
N LYS A 109 7.41 -6.38 -8.46
CA LYS A 109 7.14 -7.45 -9.43
C LYS A 109 5.72 -8.01 -9.33
N GLU A 110 5.18 -8.10 -8.13
CA GLU A 110 3.81 -8.54 -7.92
C GLU A 110 2.82 -7.40 -8.23
N SER A 111 1.71 -7.73 -8.87
CA SER A 111 0.55 -6.85 -8.83
C SER A 111 0.03 -6.90 -7.38
N ILE A 112 0.28 -5.85 -6.58
CA ILE A 112 -0.16 -5.71 -5.16
C ILE A 112 -1.62 -6.16 -4.94
N LEU A 113 -2.44 -6.09 -5.98
CA LEU A 113 -3.84 -6.48 -6.00
C LEU A 113 -4.09 -8.00 -5.89
N LEU A 114 -3.09 -8.84 -6.14
CA LEU A 114 -3.14 -10.29 -5.95
C LEU A 114 -2.44 -10.75 -4.65
N GLY A 115 -1.73 -9.83 -3.98
CA GLY A 115 -1.09 -9.91 -2.66
C GLY A 115 -0.58 -11.30 -2.24
N ASN A 116 0.74 -11.53 -2.30
CA ASN A 116 1.34 -12.67 -1.61
C ASN A 116 1.13 -12.55 -0.09
N PRO A 117 0.34 -13.44 0.54
CA PRO A 117 0.03 -13.33 1.97
C PRO A 117 1.27 -13.51 2.84
N ASN A 118 2.28 -14.21 2.33
CA ASN A 118 3.53 -14.51 3.03
C ASN A 118 4.60 -13.42 2.84
N LEU A 119 4.32 -12.38 2.07
CA LEU A 119 5.27 -11.30 1.84
C LEU A 119 5.64 -10.62 3.18
N GLY A 120 6.93 -10.52 3.49
CA GLY A 120 7.41 -9.96 4.76
C GLY A 120 7.25 -10.87 5.99
N THR A 121 6.88 -12.14 5.82
CA THR A 121 6.94 -13.13 6.90
C THR A 121 8.40 -13.37 7.32
N ASN A 122 8.64 -13.40 8.63
CA ASN A 122 9.95 -13.57 9.26
C ASN A 122 11.00 -12.49 8.95
N LEU A 123 10.64 -11.41 8.27
CA LEU A 123 11.54 -10.31 7.94
C LEU A 123 11.75 -9.37 9.15
N PHE A 124 10.66 -9.10 9.87
CA PHE A 124 10.64 -8.12 10.94
C PHE A 124 10.83 -8.77 12.31
N HIS A 125 11.34 -8.00 13.28
CA HIS A 125 11.62 -8.48 14.62
C HIS A 125 10.61 -7.92 15.62
N CYS A 126 10.13 -8.77 16.51
CA CYS A 126 9.19 -8.37 17.54
C CYS A 126 9.81 -7.35 18.50
N ARG A 127 9.10 -6.25 18.77
CA ARG A 127 9.56 -5.20 19.70
C ARG A 127 9.64 -5.65 21.16
N LYS A 128 8.97 -6.76 21.51
CA LYS A 128 8.89 -7.27 22.88
C LYS A 128 9.93 -8.35 23.17
N CYS A 129 10.02 -9.37 22.32
CA CYS A 129 10.88 -10.53 22.56
C CYS A 129 12.01 -10.70 21.55
N ASN A 130 12.15 -9.78 20.59
CA ASN A 130 13.14 -9.82 19.51
C ASN A 130 13.08 -11.06 18.60
N SER A 131 12.04 -11.90 18.70
CA SER A 131 11.85 -13.02 17.80
C SER A 131 11.62 -12.52 16.37
N SER A 132 12.28 -13.14 15.41
CA SER A 132 12.02 -12.96 13.97
C SER A 132 10.78 -13.72 13.52
N ASN A 133 10.19 -14.61 14.33
CA ASN A 133 8.96 -15.33 14.00
C ASN A 133 7.76 -14.38 14.06
N THR A 134 7.64 -13.53 13.05
CA THR A 134 6.62 -12.51 12.92
C THR A 134 5.97 -12.56 11.55
N THR A 135 4.71 -12.17 11.52
CA THR A 135 3.92 -12.06 10.29
C THR A 135 3.46 -10.63 10.15
N LEU A 136 3.72 -9.99 9.02
CA LEU A 136 3.12 -8.71 8.68
C LEU A 136 1.64 -8.94 8.33
N ILE A 137 0.73 -8.50 9.18
CA ILE A 137 -0.71 -8.73 9.07
C ILE A 137 -1.47 -7.53 8.48
N GLU A 138 -0.92 -6.32 8.57
CA GLU A 138 -1.49 -5.10 7.98
C GLU A 138 -0.43 -4.27 7.25
N GLY A 139 -0.86 -3.28 6.47
CA GLY A 139 0.02 -2.32 5.81
C GLY A 139 0.57 -2.75 4.44
N LYS A 140 0.17 -3.92 3.91
CA LYS A 140 0.61 -4.43 2.59
C LYS A 140 -0.20 -3.92 1.40
N GLY A 141 -1.41 -3.41 1.65
CA GLY A 141 -2.42 -3.19 0.62
C GLY A 141 -2.83 -1.75 0.43
N ILE A 142 -3.79 -1.56 -0.48
CA ILE A 142 -4.43 -0.28 -0.75
C ILE A 142 -5.94 -0.48 -0.62
N ILE A 143 -6.58 0.41 0.13
CA ILE A 143 -8.01 0.37 0.42
C ILE A 143 -8.64 1.66 -0.10
N ILE A 144 -9.72 1.55 -0.87
CA ILE A 144 -10.59 2.68 -1.18
C ILE A 144 -11.48 2.90 0.04
N ARG A 145 -11.28 4.01 0.76
CA ARG A 145 -12.05 4.33 1.97
C ARG A 145 -13.42 4.91 1.62
N ASP A 146 -13.45 5.87 0.71
CA ASP A 146 -14.68 6.43 0.18
C ASP A 146 -14.44 7.07 -1.20
N ILE A 147 -15.53 7.29 -1.91
CA ILE A 147 -15.59 7.98 -3.20
C ILE A 147 -16.69 9.02 -3.08
N ARG A 148 -16.39 10.28 -3.39
CA ARG A 148 -17.39 11.34 -3.45
C ARG A 148 -17.83 11.54 -4.89
N ILE A 149 -19.13 11.42 -5.11
CA ILE A 149 -19.80 11.49 -6.42
C ILE A 149 -20.81 12.64 -6.47
#